data_AF-A0AAD1TGM0-F1
#
_entry.id   AF-A0AAD1TGM0-F1
#
_cell.length_a   1.000
_cell.length_b   1.000
_cell.length_c   1.000
_cell.angle_alpha   90.00
_cell.angle_beta   90.00
_cell.angle_gamma   90.00
#
_symmetry.space_group_name_H-M   'P 1'
#
loop_
_entity.id
_entity.type
_entity.pdbx_description
1 polymer ?
#
loop_
_entity_poly.entity_id
_entity_poly.type
_entity_poly.pdbx_seq_one_letter_code
_entity_poly.pdbx_strand_id
1 'polypeptide(L)'
;MRHGDIAVNVGRSTIRCPDRNCYWPKSADGLVYIPYTLSAVYTPQDVSLITTAMLEFASLTCVRFVPRTNEKDYLNIISDKGCWSLLGRIGGVQDLSLQTVGCLTHGVTQHELNHAVGFEHEHSRGDRDSYIVVMWDNILPDYKGTFNKTDTNNLGLAYDYSSVMHYGKYTFSINYQLPTIKPIPNNFIPIGQRYGLSNLDVAKINKLYDCNVCSSVLLDDKGTLFSPTKESNYLNNNCSWLIRIPSDKVLLQFEAFDVQVSKGCTANYIRVYDGPGRNSALLLDRFCETGQLPLVVSSMNTMLVEFITDNSVSAAGFRASYTTVKCGGTFITPSGNVSTPGFGNSKLYQPFSNCTWSIIAPAGNQVRLEFLDFSLEDSYTCSYDYMEAIDGMMATSTQVGIYCGTRKVPPITSTKNALVLRFFSDASSESTGFQARYSFVSAI
;
A
#
# COMPACT_ATOMS: atom_id res chain seq x y z
N MET A 1 -9.93 31.12 11.26
CA MET A 1 -9.81 29.76 10.68
C MET A 1 -9.60 28.76 11.81
N ARG A 2 -10.67 28.38 12.52
CA ARG A 2 -10.66 27.64 13.81
C ARG A 2 -11.45 26.31 13.74
N HIS A 3 -11.57 25.67 12.57
CA HIS A 3 -12.48 24.53 12.35
C HIS A 3 -11.77 23.38 11.57
N GLY A 4 -11.91 22.09 11.97
CA GLY A 4 -11.38 20.85 11.33
C GLY A 4 -11.02 19.66 12.26
N ASP A 5 -10.61 18.46 11.87
CA ASP A 5 -10.77 17.22 12.70
C ASP A 5 -9.97 16.98 14.02
N ILE A 6 -9.68 17.97 14.84
CA ILE A 6 -9.12 17.76 16.19
C ILE A 6 -10.07 18.36 17.22
N ALA A 7 -10.81 17.53 17.97
CA ALA A 7 -11.80 18.02 18.93
C ALA A 7 -11.19 18.94 20.02
N VAL A 8 -11.97 19.92 20.48
CA VAL A 8 -11.58 20.86 21.55
C VAL A 8 -12.48 20.91 22.80
N ASN A 9 -13.58 20.15 22.97
CA ASN A 9 -14.41 20.14 24.20
C ASN A 9 -15.32 18.90 24.47
N VAL A 10 -15.46 18.52 25.74
CA VAL A 10 -15.95 17.28 26.41
C VAL A 10 -17.15 16.48 25.82
N GLY A 11 -16.93 15.15 25.74
CA GLY A 11 -17.87 14.07 25.39
C GLY A 11 -17.07 12.78 25.12
N ARG A 12 -17.72 11.61 25.01
CA ARG A 12 -17.04 10.32 24.68
C ARG A 12 -16.20 10.37 23.38
N SER A 13 -16.41 11.41 22.58
CA SER A 13 -15.83 11.63 21.25
C SER A 13 -15.22 13.03 21.13
N THR A 14 -14.77 13.66 22.21
CA THR A 14 -14.19 15.01 22.08
C THR A 14 -13.15 15.30 23.16
N ILE A 15 -11.88 15.43 22.75
CA ILE A 15 -10.82 15.90 23.65
C ILE A 15 -10.92 17.41 23.84
N ARG A 16 -10.61 17.90 25.03
CA ARG A 16 -10.18 19.29 25.27
C ARG A 16 -8.66 19.28 25.37
N CYS A 17 -7.93 19.90 24.44
CA CYS A 17 -6.46 19.85 24.40
C CYS A 17 -5.77 21.22 24.62
N PRO A 18 -6.04 21.92 25.75
CA PRO A 18 -5.55 23.27 25.96
C PRO A 18 -4.01 23.34 26.04
N ASP A 19 -3.35 22.26 26.50
CA ASP A 19 -1.90 22.22 26.74
C ASP A 19 -1.15 21.18 25.88
N ARG A 20 -1.72 20.71 24.75
CA ARG A 20 -1.17 19.60 23.93
C ARG A 20 -0.95 18.26 24.65
N ASN A 21 -1.34 18.15 25.92
CA ASN A 21 -1.20 16.93 26.72
C ASN A 21 -2.00 15.74 26.18
N CYS A 22 -2.93 15.98 25.26
CA CYS A 22 -3.70 14.93 24.60
C CYS A 22 -2.97 14.27 23.42
N TYR A 23 -1.81 14.77 23.01
CA TYR A 23 -1.03 14.13 21.95
C TYR A 23 -0.07 13.10 22.56
N TRP A 24 0.20 12.05 21.79
CA TRP A 24 1.30 11.13 22.07
C TRP A 24 2.64 11.88 22.02
N PRO A 25 3.54 11.67 23.00
CA PRO A 25 4.80 12.40 23.04
C PRO A 25 5.71 12.01 21.86
N LYS A 26 6.37 13.02 21.29
CA LYS A 26 7.44 12.80 20.31
C LYS A 26 8.76 12.52 21.03
N SER A 27 9.38 11.41 20.69
CA SER A 27 10.68 10.99 21.21
C SER A 27 11.82 11.82 20.60
N ALA A 28 12.99 11.75 21.24
CA ALA A 28 14.19 12.49 20.82
C ALA A 28 14.71 12.09 19.43
N ASP A 29 14.37 10.89 18.95
CA ASP A 29 14.66 10.42 17.60
C ASP A 29 13.71 10.99 16.53
N GLY A 30 12.77 11.84 16.93
CA GLY A 30 11.77 12.44 16.04
C GLY A 30 10.57 11.54 15.73
N LEU A 31 10.47 10.36 16.36
CA LEU A 31 9.35 9.43 16.19
C LEU A 31 8.32 9.59 17.30
N VAL A 32 7.09 9.15 17.04
CA VAL A 32 5.99 9.14 18.00
C VAL A 32 5.61 7.69 18.26
N TYR A 33 5.94 7.17 19.44
CA TYR A 33 5.65 5.79 19.80
C TYR A 33 4.31 5.72 20.52
N ILE A 34 3.42 4.87 20.03
CA ILE A 34 2.12 4.55 20.62
C ILE A 34 2.17 3.08 21.06
N PRO A 35 2.46 2.81 22.35
CA PRO A 35 2.50 1.44 22.86
C PRO A 35 1.12 0.80 22.80
N TYR A 36 1.03 -0.49 22.47
CA TYR A 36 -0.22 -1.22 22.46
C TYR A 36 -0.12 -2.64 23.04
N THR A 37 -1.23 -3.13 23.56
CA THR A 37 -1.46 -4.55 23.87
C THR A 37 -2.61 -5.08 23.00
N LEU A 38 -2.57 -6.37 22.67
CA LEU A 38 -3.65 -7.06 21.96
C LEU A 38 -4.29 -8.08 22.90
N SER A 39 -5.62 -8.08 22.95
CA SER A 39 -6.37 -9.12 23.67
C SER A 39 -6.04 -10.52 23.12
N ALA A 40 -5.97 -11.50 24.03
CA ALA A 40 -5.71 -12.90 23.69
C ALA A 40 -6.82 -13.57 22.87
N VAL A 41 -7.96 -12.90 22.68
CA VAL A 41 -9.07 -13.38 21.82
C VAL A 41 -8.72 -13.32 20.33
N TYR A 42 -7.78 -12.46 19.93
CA TYR A 42 -7.38 -12.32 18.54
C TYR A 42 -6.56 -13.52 18.08
N THR A 43 -6.97 -14.10 16.95
CA THR A 43 -6.22 -15.16 16.28
C THR A 43 -4.95 -14.59 15.64
N PRO A 44 -3.97 -15.43 15.26
CA PRO A 44 -2.79 -14.96 14.51
C PRO A 44 -3.14 -14.19 13.23
N GLN A 45 -4.23 -14.57 12.55
CA GLN A 45 -4.75 -13.88 11.38
C GLN A 45 -5.27 -12.48 11.73
N ASP A 46 -6.03 -12.35 12.82
CA ASP A 46 -6.53 -11.06 13.31
C ASP A 46 -5.37 -10.13 13.68
N VAL A 47 -4.37 -10.66 14.39
CA VAL A 47 -3.13 -9.93 14.75
C VAL A 47 -2.42 -9.45 13.48
N SER A 48 -2.34 -10.29 12.44
CA SER A 48 -1.74 -9.91 11.15
C SER A 48 -2.51 -8.76 10.49
N LEU A 49 -3.85 -8.79 10.48
CA LEU A 49 -4.68 -7.73 9.92
C LEU A 49 -4.50 -6.41 10.67
N ILE A 50 -4.47 -6.46 12.01
CA ILE A 50 -4.29 -5.27 12.86
C ILE A 50 -2.89 -4.67 12.66
N THR A 51 -1.85 -5.51 12.71
CA THR A 51 -0.46 -5.05 12.59
C THR A 51 -0.13 -4.57 11.18
N THR A 52 -0.73 -5.16 10.14
CA THR A 52 -0.60 -4.68 8.75
C THR A 52 -1.17 -3.26 8.60
N ALA A 53 -2.32 -2.96 9.21
CA ALA A 53 -2.89 -1.61 9.22
C ALA A 53 -1.98 -0.59 9.90
N MET A 54 -1.25 -0.99 10.94
CA MET A 54 -0.26 -0.15 11.63
C MET A 54 0.99 0.13 10.77
N LEU A 55 1.36 -0.76 9.86
CA LEU A 55 2.57 -0.61 9.03
C LEU A 55 2.51 0.61 8.11
N GLU A 56 1.33 1.01 7.63
CA GLU A 56 1.21 2.20 6.79
C GLU A 56 1.49 3.50 7.56
N PHE A 57 1.04 3.59 8.82
CA PHE A 57 1.42 4.71 9.69
C PHE A 57 2.94 4.77 9.82
N ALA A 58 3.59 3.62 10.04
CA ALA A 58 5.04 3.54 10.15
C ALA A 58 5.76 3.91 8.84
N SER A 59 5.15 3.62 7.70
CA SER A 59 5.75 3.84 6.38
C SER A 59 5.62 5.27 5.90
N LEU A 60 4.49 5.91 6.23
CA LEU A 60 4.09 7.19 5.68
C LEU A 60 4.25 8.36 6.66
N THR A 61 4.40 8.08 7.96
CA THR A 61 4.46 9.11 9.01
C THR A 61 5.61 8.85 9.98
N CYS A 62 5.73 9.68 11.02
CA CYS A 62 6.61 9.44 12.17
C CYS A 62 5.95 8.65 13.32
N VAL A 63 4.67 8.28 13.20
CA VAL A 63 3.94 7.50 14.21
C VAL A 63 4.29 6.01 14.10
N ARG A 64 4.54 5.36 15.24
CA ARG A 64 4.90 3.94 15.36
C ARG A 64 4.03 3.31 16.44
N PHE A 65 3.14 2.41 16.04
CA PHE A 65 2.50 1.51 16.99
C PHE A 65 3.49 0.41 17.36
N VAL A 66 3.78 0.26 18.64
CA VAL A 66 4.77 -0.69 19.14
C VAL A 66 4.19 -1.59 20.23
N PRO A 67 4.54 -2.89 20.28
CA PRO A 67 4.15 -3.73 21.39
C PRO A 67 4.61 -3.10 22.71
N ARG A 68 3.67 -2.97 23.64
CA ARG A 68 3.95 -2.41 24.96
C ARG A 68 4.94 -3.27 25.73
N THR A 69 5.83 -2.61 26.46
CA THR A 69 6.70 -3.20 27.47
C THR A 69 6.25 -2.75 28.87
N ASN A 70 6.68 -1.57 29.31
CA ASN A 70 6.44 -1.03 30.64
C ASN A 70 5.80 0.38 30.62
N GLU A 71 5.44 0.88 29.45
CA GLU A 71 4.92 2.23 29.28
C GLU A 71 3.61 2.40 30.05
N LYS A 72 3.47 3.55 30.72
CA LYS A 72 2.29 3.87 31.54
C LYS A 72 1.06 4.14 30.67
N ASP A 73 1.25 4.85 29.57
CA ASP A 73 0.20 5.26 28.65
C ASP A 73 0.24 4.38 27.41
N TYR A 74 -0.86 3.70 27.10
CA TYR A 74 -0.89 2.74 26.00
C TYR A 74 -2.31 2.40 25.55
N LEU A 75 -2.42 1.91 24.32
CA LEU A 75 -3.66 1.36 23.78
C LEU A 75 -3.86 -0.09 24.23
N ASN A 76 -4.99 -0.37 24.87
CA ASN A 76 -5.43 -1.73 25.11
C ASN A 76 -6.44 -2.12 24.02
N ILE A 77 -5.98 -2.83 23.00
CA ILE A 77 -6.81 -3.20 21.85
C ILE A 77 -7.58 -4.49 22.20
N ILE A 78 -8.91 -4.35 22.29
CA ILE A 78 -9.84 -5.39 22.76
C ILE A 78 -10.91 -5.67 21.72
N SER A 79 -11.63 -6.78 21.86
CA SER A 79 -12.83 -7.06 21.06
C SER A 79 -14.07 -6.91 21.93
N ASP A 80 -14.69 -5.74 21.90
CA ASP A 80 -16.00 -5.46 22.51
C ASP A 80 -17.07 -5.28 21.40
N LYS A 81 -18.29 -4.87 21.77
CA LYS A 81 -19.38 -4.61 20.83
C LYS A 81 -19.09 -3.37 19.98
N GLY A 82 -18.82 -3.59 18.70
CA GLY A 82 -18.57 -2.56 17.69
C GLY A 82 -17.13 -2.08 17.62
N CYS A 83 -16.90 -1.14 16.69
CA CYS A 83 -15.62 -0.49 16.46
C CYS A 83 -15.66 0.88 17.10
N TRP A 84 -14.71 1.17 17.99
CA TRP A 84 -14.61 2.47 18.63
C TRP A 84 -13.22 2.67 19.24
N SER A 85 -12.86 3.93 19.42
CA SER A 85 -11.59 4.34 20.00
C SER A 85 -11.76 5.65 20.75
N LEU A 86 -10.93 5.86 21.75
CA LEU A 86 -10.82 7.16 22.41
C LEU A 86 -9.98 8.10 21.55
N LEU A 87 -10.38 9.36 21.52
CA LEU A 87 -9.68 10.38 20.76
C LEU A 87 -8.37 10.74 21.48
N GLY A 88 -7.25 10.68 20.77
CA GLY A 88 -5.89 11.04 21.24
C GLY A 88 -5.39 10.22 22.43
N ARG A 89 -4.33 10.72 23.07
CA ARG A 89 -3.77 10.18 24.32
C ARG A 89 -4.57 10.70 25.51
N ILE A 90 -5.23 9.80 26.25
CA ILE A 90 -5.97 10.16 27.48
C ILE A 90 -5.16 9.93 28.77
N GLY A 91 -4.02 9.23 28.67
CA GLY A 91 -3.18 8.84 29.79
C GLY A 91 -3.62 7.52 30.44
N GLY A 92 -2.68 6.76 30.97
CA GLY A 92 -2.92 5.41 31.49
C GLY A 92 -3.34 4.42 30.41
N VAL A 93 -4.08 3.39 30.82
CA VAL A 93 -4.74 2.45 29.91
C VAL A 93 -5.87 3.16 29.17
N GLN A 94 -5.90 3.04 27.85
CA GLN A 94 -7.05 3.45 27.06
C GLN A 94 -7.49 2.34 26.12
N ASP A 95 -8.76 1.92 26.24
CA ASP A 95 -9.30 0.86 25.42
C ASP A 95 -9.60 1.35 24.00
N LEU A 96 -9.37 0.45 23.04
CA LEU A 96 -9.77 0.58 21.64
C LEU A 96 -10.42 -0.73 21.23
N SER A 97 -11.68 -0.69 20.80
CA SER A 97 -12.40 -1.89 20.38
C SER A 97 -12.30 -2.12 18.89
N LEU A 98 -11.79 -3.29 18.51
CA LEU A 98 -11.92 -3.88 17.19
C LEU A 98 -12.66 -5.21 17.34
N GLN A 99 -13.99 -5.18 17.25
CA GLN A 99 -14.77 -6.41 17.28
C GLN A 99 -14.26 -7.42 16.24
N THR A 100 -14.03 -8.66 16.66
CA THR A 100 -13.50 -9.74 15.79
C THR A 100 -14.30 -9.94 14.51
N VAL A 101 -15.59 -9.63 14.54
CA VAL A 101 -16.46 -9.62 13.37
C VAL A 101 -16.81 -8.18 13.00
N GLY A 102 -16.48 -7.79 11.76
CA GLY A 102 -16.88 -6.50 11.17
C GLY A 102 -15.87 -5.36 11.33
N CYS A 103 -15.03 -5.37 12.37
CA CYS A 103 -14.04 -4.29 12.58
C CYS A 103 -12.65 -4.61 12.04
N LEU A 104 -12.29 -5.89 11.90
CA LEU A 104 -10.97 -6.34 11.45
C LEU A 104 -10.80 -6.25 9.93
N THR A 105 -11.06 -5.07 9.38
CA THR A 105 -10.70 -4.71 8.01
C THR A 105 -9.62 -3.64 8.04
N HIS A 106 -8.80 -3.58 6.99
CA HIS A 106 -7.64 -2.69 6.96
C HIS A 106 -8.01 -1.22 7.26
N GLY A 107 -8.94 -0.62 6.52
CA GLY A 107 -9.33 0.77 6.76
C GLY A 107 -10.15 1.01 8.02
N VAL A 108 -10.96 0.05 8.50
CA VAL A 108 -11.66 0.22 9.80
C VAL A 108 -10.66 0.21 10.95
N THR A 109 -9.68 -0.70 10.95
CA THR A 109 -8.61 -0.67 11.94
C THR A 109 -7.87 0.67 11.92
N GLN A 110 -7.51 1.18 10.73
CA GLN A 110 -6.84 2.48 10.61
C GLN A 110 -7.73 3.63 11.09
N HIS A 111 -9.04 3.58 10.86
CA HIS A 111 -10.00 4.56 11.39
C HIS A 111 -9.91 4.66 12.93
N GLU A 112 -10.03 3.53 13.62
CA GLU A 112 -9.99 3.49 15.08
C GLU A 112 -8.61 3.88 15.63
N LEU A 113 -7.54 3.48 14.94
CA LEU A 113 -6.18 3.92 15.28
C LEU A 113 -6.02 5.43 15.07
N ASN A 114 -6.62 6.02 14.04
CA ASN A 114 -6.51 7.45 13.75
C ASN A 114 -7.28 8.30 14.77
N HIS A 115 -8.38 7.79 15.34
CA HIS A 115 -8.98 8.35 16.56
C HIS A 115 -7.96 8.39 17.71
N ALA A 116 -7.30 7.27 18.01
CA ALA A 116 -6.28 7.21 19.06
C ALA A 116 -5.07 8.14 18.80
N VAL A 117 -4.75 8.40 17.53
CA VAL A 117 -3.73 9.38 17.11
C VAL A 117 -4.20 10.82 17.37
N GLY A 118 -5.51 11.09 17.34
CA GLY A 118 -6.10 12.38 17.72
C GLY A 118 -7.08 12.98 16.73
N PHE A 119 -7.56 12.21 15.74
CA PHE A 119 -8.43 12.71 14.68
C PHE A 119 -9.90 12.36 14.88
N GLU A 120 -10.74 13.37 14.74
CA GLU A 120 -12.20 13.29 14.73
C GLU A 120 -12.71 12.88 13.33
N HIS A 121 -14.01 12.60 13.21
CA HIS A 121 -14.61 12.34 11.90
C HIS A 121 -14.59 13.56 10.97
N GLU A 122 -14.15 13.36 9.72
CA GLU A 122 -14.06 14.40 8.68
C GLU A 122 -15.42 15.08 8.41
N HIS A 123 -16.52 14.33 8.48
CA HIS A 123 -17.85 14.90 8.27
C HIS A 123 -18.32 15.73 9.47
N SER A 124 -17.56 15.80 10.56
CA SER A 124 -17.89 16.59 11.75
C SER A 124 -17.13 17.91 11.81
N ARG A 125 -16.30 18.24 10.81
CA ARG A 125 -15.58 19.52 10.75
C ARG A 125 -16.51 20.73 10.88
N GLY A 126 -16.02 21.77 11.54
CA GLY A 126 -16.78 23.02 11.68
C GLY A 126 -17.00 23.77 10.35
N ASP A 127 -16.16 23.53 9.33
CA ASP A 127 -16.26 24.10 7.98
C ASP A 127 -16.94 23.17 6.94
N ARG A 128 -17.40 21.98 7.36
CA ARG A 128 -17.92 20.94 6.46
C ARG A 128 -19.06 21.38 5.53
N ASP A 129 -19.86 22.36 5.93
CA ASP A 129 -21.08 22.75 5.21
C ASP A 129 -20.75 23.41 3.85
N SER A 130 -19.47 23.74 3.60
CA SER A 130 -18.95 24.15 2.28
C SER A 130 -18.65 22.96 1.35
N TYR A 131 -18.64 21.75 1.90
CA TYR A 131 -18.13 20.53 1.26
C TYR A 131 -19.16 19.41 1.18
N ILE A 132 -20.07 19.34 2.15
CA ILE A 132 -21.14 18.34 2.21
C ILE A 132 -22.46 18.97 2.68
N VAL A 133 -23.57 18.34 2.30
CA VAL A 133 -24.90 18.61 2.85
C VAL A 133 -25.34 17.40 3.68
N VAL A 134 -25.70 17.64 4.94
CA VAL A 134 -26.29 16.63 5.81
C VAL A 134 -27.81 16.62 5.62
N MET A 135 -28.36 15.48 5.20
CA MET A 135 -29.79 15.27 4.97
C MET A 135 -30.45 14.80 6.26
N TRP A 136 -30.73 15.75 7.17
CA TRP A 136 -31.21 15.46 8.53
C TRP A 136 -32.48 14.60 8.60
N ASP A 137 -33.37 14.72 7.62
CA ASP A 137 -34.62 13.92 7.57
C ASP A 137 -34.37 12.46 7.18
N ASN A 138 -33.21 12.16 6.57
CA ASN A 138 -32.85 10.80 6.18
C ASN A 138 -32.11 10.05 7.30
N ILE A 139 -31.81 10.67 8.44
CA ILE A 139 -31.01 10.08 9.53
C ILE A 139 -31.92 9.47 10.59
N LEU A 140 -31.59 8.25 11.04
CA LEU A 140 -32.24 7.61 12.18
C LEU A 140 -32.27 8.56 13.40
N PRO A 141 -33.42 8.76 14.07
CA PRO A 141 -33.57 9.77 15.12
C PRO A 141 -32.47 9.73 16.20
N ASP A 142 -32.14 8.53 16.69
CA ASP A 142 -31.14 8.32 17.75
C ASP A 142 -29.71 8.65 17.31
N TYR A 143 -29.46 8.72 16.01
CA TYR A 143 -28.14 8.95 15.43
C TYR A 143 -27.94 10.38 14.92
N LYS A 144 -28.94 11.26 14.97
CA LYS A 144 -28.79 12.66 14.51
C LYS A 144 -27.62 13.36 15.20
N GLY A 145 -27.40 13.09 16.49
CA GLY A 145 -26.29 13.68 17.25
C GLY A 145 -24.89 13.39 16.69
N THR A 146 -24.68 12.24 16.02
CA THR A 146 -23.36 11.86 15.47
C THR A 146 -22.99 12.63 14.20
N PHE A 147 -23.93 13.39 13.66
CA PHE A 147 -23.72 14.31 12.54
C PHE A 147 -23.56 15.75 13.01
N ASN A 148 -23.49 16.05 14.31
CA ASN A 148 -23.25 17.42 14.76
C ASN A 148 -21.85 17.90 14.34
N LYS A 149 -21.70 19.22 14.11
CA LYS A 149 -20.38 19.81 13.91
C LYS A 149 -19.64 19.84 15.24
N THR A 150 -18.36 19.53 15.20
CA THR A 150 -17.45 19.68 16.32
C THR A 150 -16.59 20.92 16.07
N ASP A 151 -16.30 21.69 17.11
CA ASP A 151 -15.26 22.72 17.05
C ASP A 151 -13.89 22.06 17.12
N THR A 152 -13.05 22.36 16.16
CA THR A 152 -12.17 21.34 15.60
C THR A 152 -10.99 22.09 14.90
N ASN A 153 -9.73 21.62 14.82
CA ASN A 153 -8.67 22.26 13.99
C ASN A 153 -8.28 21.44 12.73
N ASN A 154 -8.41 21.99 11.50
CA ASN A 154 -8.04 21.31 10.23
C ASN A 154 -6.55 21.38 9.91
N LEU A 155 -5.75 22.02 10.78
CA LEU A 155 -4.34 22.29 10.55
C LEU A 155 -4.09 23.06 9.25
N GLY A 156 -5.07 23.83 8.75
CA GLY A 156 -4.99 24.53 7.46
C GLY A 156 -4.93 23.62 6.23
N LEU A 157 -5.40 22.37 6.35
CA LEU A 157 -5.51 21.42 5.23
C LEU A 157 -6.94 21.40 4.66
N ALA A 158 -7.04 21.02 3.38
CA ALA A 158 -8.31 20.93 2.67
C ALA A 158 -9.26 19.88 3.27
N TYR A 159 -10.53 19.89 2.85
CA TYR A 159 -11.50 18.85 3.17
C TYR A 159 -11.18 17.55 2.43
N ASP A 160 -11.17 16.43 3.14
CA ASP A 160 -10.79 15.14 2.57
C ASP A 160 -11.99 14.21 2.41
N TYR A 161 -12.61 14.24 1.22
CA TYR A 161 -13.69 13.31 0.86
C TYR A 161 -13.27 11.84 0.95
N SER A 162 -11.98 11.55 0.76
CA SER A 162 -11.41 10.22 0.78
C SER A 162 -10.86 9.83 2.14
N SER A 163 -11.03 10.65 3.18
CA SER A 163 -10.53 10.34 4.52
C SER A 163 -11.12 9.03 5.02
N VAL A 164 -10.27 8.21 5.63
CA VAL A 164 -10.73 7.02 6.36
C VAL A 164 -11.67 7.41 7.51
N MET A 165 -11.58 8.67 7.98
CA MET A 165 -12.42 9.26 9.03
C MET A 165 -13.75 9.82 8.52
N HIS A 166 -14.02 9.79 7.22
CA HIS A 166 -15.28 10.28 6.67
C HIS A 166 -16.39 9.20 6.79
N TYR A 167 -17.62 9.62 7.12
CA TYR A 167 -18.80 8.74 7.03
C TYR A 167 -19.23 8.47 5.58
N GLY A 168 -19.88 7.34 5.34
CA GLY A 168 -20.43 7.01 4.03
C GLY A 168 -21.73 7.76 3.73
N LYS A 169 -22.13 7.77 2.45
CA LYS A 169 -23.36 8.45 1.97
C LYS A 169 -24.62 8.00 2.70
N TYR A 170 -24.68 6.76 3.14
CA TYR A 170 -25.88 6.12 3.70
C TYR A 170 -25.73 5.74 5.18
N THR A 171 -24.65 6.19 5.83
CA THR A 171 -24.39 5.87 7.24
C THR A 171 -25.57 6.35 8.10
N PHE A 172 -26.10 5.48 8.95
CA PHE A 172 -27.27 5.70 9.82
C PHE A 172 -28.55 6.18 9.12
N SER A 173 -28.74 5.79 7.85
CA SER A 173 -29.96 6.16 7.13
C SER A 173 -31.20 5.44 7.65
N ILE A 174 -32.35 6.14 7.68
CA ILE A 174 -33.68 5.54 7.93
C ILE A 174 -34.07 4.53 6.85
N ASN A 175 -33.47 4.65 5.65
CA ASN A 175 -33.69 3.78 4.51
C ASN A 175 -32.39 3.73 3.70
N TYR A 176 -31.82 2.55 3.48
CA TYR A 176 -30.53 2.37 2.78
C TYR A 176 -30.45 2.95 1.35
N GLN A 177 -31.55 3.43 0.77
CA GLN A 177 -31.59 4.15 -0.51
C GLN A 177 -31.54 5.68 -0.38
N LEU A 178 -31.74 6.22 0.83
CA LEU A 178 -31.75 7.65 1.11
C LEU A 178 -30.39 8.08 1.66
N PRO A 179 -29.62 8.94 0.96
CA PRO A 179 -28.33 9.39 1.45
C PRO A 179 -28.50 10.34 2.64
N THR A 180 -27.74 10.13 3.70
CA THR A 180 -27.60 11.03 4.87
C THR A 180 -26.56 12.12 4.64
N ILE A 181 -25.58 11.89 3.75
CA ILE A 181 -24.56 12.88 3.37
C ILE A 181 -24.50 12.98 1.84
N LYS A 182 -24.52 14.22 1.32
CA LYS A 182 -24.31 14.52 -0.09
C LYS A 182 -23.07 15.41 -0.28
N PRO A 183 -22.05 14.96 -1.04
CA PRO A 183 -20.91 15.81 -1.38
C PRO A 183 -21.26 16.99 -2.31
N ILE A 184 -20.54 18.10 -2.13
CA ILE A 184 -20.57 19.32 -2.95
C ILE A 184 -19.24 19.39 -3.73
N PRO A 185 -19.21 19.88 -4.99
CA PRO A 185 -20.33 20.36 -5.79
C PRO A 185 -21.16 19.24 -6.42
N ASN A 186 -20.69 18.00 -6.36
CA ASN A 186 -21.31 16.88 -7.06
C ASN A 186 -21.47 15.66 -6.14
N ASN A 187 -22.70 15.14 -6.08
CA ASN A 187 -23.05 13.96 -5.30
C ASN A 187 -22.37 12.65 -5.77
N PHE A 188 -21.73 12.64 -6.95
CA PHE A 188 -20.96 11.48 -7.43
C PHE A 188 -19.58 11.34 -6.79
N ILE A 189 -19.07 12.35 -6.09
CA ILE A 189 -17.80 12.25 -5.36
C ILE A 189 -17.87 11.06 -4.37
N PRO A 190 -16.90 10.13 -4.37
CA PRO A 190 -16.88 9.02 -3.42
C PRO A 190 -16.55 9.53 -2.02
N ILE A 191 -17.25 9.00 -1.00
CA ILE A 191 -17.00 9.28 0.41
C ILE A 191 -17.19 8.01 1.25
N GLY A 192 -16.54 7.95 2.41
CA GLY A 192 -16.69 6.85 3.36
C GLY A 192 -15.96 5.57 2.97
N GLN A 193 -14.86 5.70 2.23
CA GLN A 193 -13.99 4.58 1.90
C GLN A 193 -13.42 3.91 3.16
N ARG A 194 -13.10 2.62 3.07
CA ARG A 194 -12.47 1.81 4.13
C ARG A 194 -11.29 0.98 3.59
N TYR A 195 -10.66 1.45 2.52
CA TYR A 195 -9.45 0.87 1.95
C TYR A 195 -8.22 1.19 2.81
N GLY A 196 -8.08 2.44 3.28
CA GLY A 196 -7.02 2.84 4.20
C GLY A 196 -6.75 4.34 4.23
N LEU A 197 -5.65 4.78 4.84
CA LEU A 197 -5.29 6.20 4.96
C LEU A 197 -5.19 6.90 3.60
N SER A 198 -5.84 8.05 3.45
CA SER A 198 -5.66 8.92 2.29
C SER A 198 -4.34 9.72 2.37
N ASN A 199 -3.97 10.41 1.29
CA ASN A 199 -2.88 11.39 1.32
C ASN A 199 -3.11 12.52 2.34
N LEU A 200 -4.35 12.96 2.52
CA LEU A 200 -4.67 14.03 3.47
C LEU A 200 -4.76 13.52 4.91
N ASP A 201 -5.16 12.26 5.16
CA ASP A 201 -5.03 11.63 6.47
C ASP A 201 -3.56 11.62 6.91
N VAL A 202 -2.67 11.15 6.02
CA VAL A 202 -1.21 11.13 6.24
C VAL A 202 -0.66 12.54 6.47
N ALA A 203 -1.03 13.51 5.62
CA ALA A 203 -0.58 14.89 5.75
C ALA A 203 -1.05 15.53 7.07
N LYS A 204 -2.27 15.23 7.53
CA LYS A 204 -2.79 15.67 8.82
C LYS A 204 -1.98 15.09 9.98
N ILE A 205 -1.70 13.79 9.98
CA ILE A 205 -0.85 13.15 11.00
C ILE A 205 0.55 13.79 11.00
N ASN A 206 1.15 13.95 9.82
CA ASN A 206 2.48 14.54 9.68
C ASN A 206 2.53 15.98 10.18
N LYS A 207 1.49 16.76 9.94
CA LYS A 207 1.40 18.15 10.42
C LYS A 207 1.10 18.24 11.93
N LEU A 208 0.32 17.31 12.47
CA LEU A 208 0.00 17.23 13.89
C LEU A 208 1.24 16.96 14.74
N TYR A 209 2.08 16.02 14.27
CA TYR A 209 3.27 15.55 14.97
C TYR A 209 4.59 16.11 14.43
N ASP A 210 4.53 17.07 13.51
CA ASP A 210 5.69 17.71 12.90
C ASP A 210 6.67 16.67 12.28
N CYS A 211 6.11 15.68 11.58
CA CYS A 211 6.91 14.62 10.98
C CYS A 211 7.70 15.17 9.78
N ASN A 212 9.03 15.08 9.83
CA ASN A 212 9.90 15.38 8.68
C ASN A 212 9.98 14.18 7.75
N VAL A 213 8.91 13.92 7.00
CA VAL A 213 8.82 12.79 6.05
C VAL A 213 8.36 13.28 4.68
N CYS A 214 8.96 12.72 3.64
CA CYS A 214 8.45 12.82 2.28
C CYS A 214 7.69 11.52 2.01
N SER A 215 6.37 11.58 1.91
CA SER A 215 5.58 10.38 1.66
C SER A 215 4.32 10.65 0.86
N SER A 216 3.85 9.64 0.14
CA SER A 216 2.60 9.70 -0.62
C SER A 216 1.98 8.31 -0.77
N VAL A 217 0.66 8.27 -0.84
CA VAL A 217 -0.14 7.10 -1.17
C VAL A 217 -0.62 7.24 -2.62
N LEU A 218 -0.34 6.23 -3.43
CA LEU A 218 -0.73 6.15 -4.84
C LEU A 218 -1.87 5.13 -4.96
N LEU A 219 -3.07 5.63 -5.26
CA LEU A 219 -4.33 4.86 -5.15
C LEU A 219 -4.92 4.44 -6.51
N ASP A 220 -4.46 5.05 -7.60
CA ASP A 220 -4.92 4.74 -8.95
C ASP A 220 -4.33 3.42 -9.45
N ASP A 221 -5.00 2.77 -10.41
CA ASP A 221 -4.58 1.52 -11.06
C ASP A 221 -3.28 1.66 -11.87
N LYS A 222 -2.91 2.89 -12.21
CA LYS A 222 -1.64 3.25 -12.84
C LYS A 222 -1.16 4.61 -12.35
N GLY A 223 0.14 4.81 -12.37
CA GLY A 223 0.71 6.09 -12.01
C GLY A 223 2.21 6.15 -12.23
N THR A 224 2.81 7.27 -11.83
CA THR A 224 4.24 7.51 -11.95
C THR A 224 4.80 8.03 -10.64
N LEU A 225 6.01 7.61 -10.29
CA LEU A 225 6.80 8.17 -9.21
C LEU A 225 8.20 8.53 -9.72
N PHE A 226 8.77 9.58 -9.17
CA PHE A 226 10.07 10.08 -9.59
C PHE A 226 10.81 10.66 -8.39
N SER A 227 12.14 10.70 -8.47
CA SER A 227 12.98 11.35 -7.46
C SER A 227 12.59 12.82 -7.30
N PRO A 228 12.58 13.37 -6.07
CA PRO A 228 12.37 14.79 -5.86
C PRO A 228 13.33 15.64 -6.70
N THR A 229 12.79 16.61 -7.43
CA THR A 229 13.60 17.59 -8.19
C THR A 229 13.94 18.79 -7.31
N LYS A 230 14.99 19.53 -7.66
CA LYS A 230 15.39 20.79 -6.99
C LYS A 230 14.28 21.86 -7.01
N GLU A 231 13.29 21.70 -7.88
CA GLU A 231 12.11 22.56 -8.02
C GLU A 231 10.90 22.08 -7.19
N SER A 232 10.92 20.82 -6.75
CA SER A 232 9.94 20.30 -5.80
C SER A 232 10.31 20.78 -4.40
N ASN A 233 9.36 21.29 -3.62
CA ASN A 233 9.56 21.72 -2.22
C ASN A 233 10.02 20.59 -1.27
N TYR A 234 10.29 19.38 -1.80
CA TYR A 234 10.80 18.20 -1.09
C TYR A 234 12.33 18.09 -1.20
N LEU A 235 13.04 19.22 -1.10
CA LEU A 235 14.50 19.19 -1.01
C LEU A 235 14.90 18.32 0.20
N ASN A 236 15.77 17.34 -0.06
CA ASN A 236 16.67 16.75 0.94
C ASN A 236 16.05 15.80 1.99
N ASN A 237 15.06 14.98 1.61
CA ASN A 237 14.48 13.98 2.51
C ASN A 237 14.34 12.61 1.85
N ASN A 238 14.43 11.56 2.66
CA ASN A 238 14.03 10.20 2.27
C ASN A 238 12.54 10.20 1.89
N CYS A 239 12.23 9.70 0.70
CA CYS A 239 10.89 9.68 0.16
C CYS A 239 10.31 8.26 0.08
N SER A 240 9.05 8.10 0.46
CA SER A 240 8.34 6.82 0.45
C SER A 240 7.03 6.93 -0.34
N TRP A 241 6.83 6.06 -1.32
CA TRP A 241 5.58 5.94 -2.07
C TRP A 241 4.93 4.60 -1.76
N LEU A 242 3.75 4.63 -1.13
CA LEU A 242 2.93 3.45 -0.95
C LEU A 242 1.95 3.33 -2.10
N ILE A 243 2.17 2.38 -3.00
CA ILE A 243 1.20 2.00 -4.02
C ILE A 243 0.20 1.05 -3.35
N ARG A 244 -1.08 1.44 -3.33
CA ARG A 244 -2.17 0.62 -2.79
C ARG A 244 -3.35 0.67 -3.74
N ILE A 245 -3.49 -0.39 -4.53
CA ILE A 245 -4.55 -0.53 -5.53
C ILE A 245 -5.72 -1.36 -4.98
N PRO A 246 -6.95 -1.20 -5.51
CA PRO A 246 -8.12 -1.90 -4.98
C PRO A 246 -8.10 -3.42 -5.15
N SER A 247 -7.50 -3.90 -6.24
CA SER A 247 -7.41 -5.32 -6.63
C SER A 247 -6.12 -5.57 -7.39
N ASP A 248 -5.87 -6.84 -7.76
CA ASP A 248 -4.73 -7.26 -8.59
C ASP A 248 -3.36 -7.03 -7.90
N LYS A 249 -2.28 -7.20 -8.66
CA LYS A 249 -0.89 -7.00 -8.22
C LYS A 249 -0.32 -5.75 -8.87
N VAL A 250 0.66 -5.13 -8.21
CA VAL A 250 1.38 -3.97 -8.72
C VAL A 250 2.54 -4.45 -9.58
N LEU A 251 2.61 -3.99 -10.84
CA LEU A 251 3.78 -4.09 -11.70
C LEU A 251 4.48 -2.73 -11.74
N LEU A 252 5.68 -2.65 -11.20
CA LEU A 252 6.55 -1.47 -11.20
C LEU A 252 7.64 -1.58 -12.26
N GLN A 253 7.80 -0.53 -13.06
CA GLN A 253 8.82 -0.42 -14.10
C GLN A 253 9.61 0.88 -13.93
N PHE A 254 10.93 0.78 -13.90
CA PHE A 254 11.81 1.95 -13.98
C PHE A 254 12.06 2.31 -15.45
N GLU A 255 11.73 3.54 -15.81
CA GLU A 255 11.89 4.07 -17.17
C GLU A 255 13.21 4.84 -17.32
N ALA A 256 13.66 5.46 -16.23
CA ALA A 256 14.97 6.11 -16.11
C ALA A 256 15.51 5.91 -14.70
N PHE A 257 16.80 5.57 -14.58
CA PHE A 257 17.44 5.37 -13.28
C PHE A 257 18.91 5.80 -13.33
N ASP A 258 19.18 6.94 -12.72
CA ASP A 258 20.50 7.52 -12.54
C ASP A 258 20.64 8.00 -11.10
N VAL A 259 21.03 7.06 -10.24
CA VAL A 259 21.32 7.33 -8.83
C VAL A 259 22.84 7.28 -8.63
N GLN A 260 23.36 8.16 -7.78
CA GLN A 260 24.79 8.27 -7.54
C GLN A 260 25.38 6.96 -7.00
N VAL A 261 26.30 6.38 -7.76
CA VAL A 261 27.04 5.17 -7.39
C VAL A 261 27.90 5.42 -6.16
N SER A 262 27.73 4.56 -5.15
CA SER A 262 28.59 4.51 -3.96
C SER A 262 28.90 3.06 -3.62
N LYS A 263 30.03 2.81 -2.96
CA LYS A 263 30.42 1.45 -2.56
C LYS A 263 29.36 0.87 -1.62
N GLY A 264 28.70 -0.21 -2.05
CA GLY A 264 27.62 -0.86 -1.29
C GLY A 264 26.32 -0.05 -1.22
N CYS A 265 26.16 0.97 -2.07
CA CYS A 265 24.95 1.78 -2.15
C CYS A 265 24.50 2.33 -0.80
N THR A 266 25.43 2.98 -0.09
CA THR A 266 25.21 3.50 1.26
C THR A 266 24.69 4.93 1.29
N ALA A 267 24.98 5.72 0.25
CA ALA A 267 24.59 7.13 0.15
C ALA A 267 23.15 7.31 -0.37
N ASN A 268 22.95 7.09 -1.67
CA ASN A 268 21.66 7.25 -2.35
C ASN A 268 21.21 5.90 -2.90
N TYR A 269 19.98 5.46 -2.62
CA TYR A 269 19.51 4.16 -3.12
C TYR A 269 17.99 4.01 -3.11
N ILE A 270 17.49 3.13 -3.98
CA ILE A 270 16.10 2.66 -4.00
C ILE A 270 15.96 1.35 -3.20
N ARG A 271 14.82 1.22 -2.52
CA ARG A 271 14.27 -0.05 -2.03
C ARG A 271 12.84 -0.25 -2.52
N VAL A 272 12.48 -1.50 -2.76
CA VAL A 272 11.10 -1.89 -3.08
C VAL A 272 10.71 -3.05 -2.17
N TYR A 273 9.60 -2.88 -1.45
CA TYR A 273 9.06 -3.85 -0.52
C TYR A 273 7.75 -4.45 -1.05
N ASP A 274 7.58 -5.75 -0.85
CA ASP A 274 6.41 -6.53 -1.23
C ASP A 274 5.27 -6.42 -0.20
N GLY A 275 4.77 -5.21 -0.03
CA GLY A 275 3.70 -4.94 0.92
C GLY A 275 3.67 -3.49 1.40
N PRO A 276 2.87 -3.19 2.42
CA PRO A 276 2.61 -1.81 2.84
C PRO A 276 3.69 -1.20 3.74
N GLY A 277 4.73 -1.96 4.10
CA GLY A 277 5.74 -1.44 5.03
C GLY A 277 7.09 -2.12 5.00
N ARG A 278 8.02 -1.56 5.79
CA ARG A 278 9.44 -1.97 5.84
C ARG A 278 9.69 -3.35 6.45
N ASN A 279 8.65 -3.97 7.01
CA ASN A 279 8.69 -5.35 7.51
C ASN A 279 8.26 -6.37 6.43
N SER A 280 7.78 -5.91 5.29
CA SER A 280 7.46 -6.75 4.14
C SER A 280 8.74 -7.25 3.44
N ALA A 281 8.63 -8.31 2.64
CA ALA A 281 9.77 -8.88 1.93
C ALA A 281 10.40 -7.83 0.98
N LEU A 282 11.73 -7.75 0.93
CA LEU A 282 12.42 -6.86 0.01
C LEU A 282 12.45 -7.48 -1.40
N LEU A 283 11.87 -6.79 -2.38
CA LEU A 283 11.95 -7.15 -3.79
C LEU A 283 13.19 -6.56 -4.45
N LEU A 284 13.57 -5.35 -4.04
CA LEU A 284 14.83 -4.70 -4.40
C LEU A 284 15.46 -4.07 -3.16
N ASP A 285 16.74 -4.32 -2.93
CA ASP A 285 17.49 -3.74 -1.81
C ASP A 285 18.71 -2.96 -2.31
N ARG A 286 18.79 -1.69 -1.91
CA ARG A 286 19.95 -0.81 -2.07
C ARG A 286 20.49 -0.74 -3.49
N PHE A 287 19.65 -0.38 -4.46
CA PHE A 287 20.13 -0.10 -5.82
C PHE A 287 20.54 1.37 -5.98
N CYS A 288 21.75 1.63 -6.48
CA CYS A 288 22.33 2.98 -6.63
C CYS A 288 23.15 3.19 -7.92
N GLU A 289 22.85 2.44 -8.97
CA GLU A 289 23.63 2.48 -10.21
C GLU A 289 23.04 3.43 -11.26
N THR A 290 23.85 3.83 -12.23
CA THR A 290 23.34 4.39 -13.49
C THR A 290 23.01 3.22 -14.40
N GLY A 291 21.77 3.11 -14.84
CA GLY A 291 21.37 2.01 -15.71
C GLY A 291 19.90 1.63 -15.58
N GLN A 292 19.63 0.34 -15.68
CA GLN A 292 18.28 -0.20 -15.80
C GLN A 292 18.00 -1.12 -14.62
N LEU A 293 16.86 -0.91 -13.96
CA LEU A 293 16.37 -1.76 -12.88
C LEU A 293 15.38 -2.80 -13.38
N PRO A 294 15.26 -3.95 -12.69
CA PRO A 294 14.28 -4.98 -13.03
C PRO A 294 12.85 -4.50 -12.89
N LEU A 295 12.00 -5.02 -13.76
CA LEU A 295 10.54 -5.05 -13.57
C LEU A 295 10.23 -5.81 -12.27
N VAL A 296 9.41 -5.22 -11.42
CA VAL A 296 9.03 -5.81 -10.13
C VAL A 296 7.52 -5.99 -10.07
N VAL A 297 7.07 -7.19 -9.76
CA VAL A 297 5.67 -7.52 -9.51
C VAL A 297 5.48 -7.88 -8.03
N SER A 298 4.54 -7.23 -7.36
CA SER A 298 4.18 -7.55 -5.97
C SER A 298 3.42 -8.88 -5.87
N SER A 299 3.40 -9.47 -4.67
CA SER A 299 2.59 -10.63 -4.36
C SER A 299 1.11 -10.30 -4.22
N MET A 300 0.78 -9.09 -3.76
CA MET A 300 -0.59 -8.61 -3.53
C MET A 300 -0.78 -7.17 -4.08
N ASN A 301 -1.83 -6.48 -3.62
CA ASN A 301 -2.27 -5.17 -4.11
C ASN A 301 -1.56 -3.97 -3.47
N THR A 302 -0.42 -4.19 -2.80
CA THR A 302 0.37 -3.15 -2.14
C THR A 302 1.85 -3.30 -2.44
N MET A 303 2.55 -2.17 -2.63
CA MET A 303 3.99 -2.11 -2.80
C MET A 303 4.51 -0.80 -2.22
N LEU A 304 5.53 -0.86 -1.37
CA LEU A 304 6.21 0.33 -0.84
C LEU A 304 7.52 0.54 -1.60
N VAL A 305 7.69 1.71 -2.19
CA VAL A 305 8.92 2.15 -2.85
C VAL A 305 9.56 3.24 -2.00
N GLU A 306 10.85 3.12 -1.71
CA GLU A 306 11.59 4.10 -0.93
C GLU A 306 12.82 4.58 -1.68
N PHE A 307 13.02 5.90 -1.70
CA PHE A 307 14.26 6.53 -2.12
C PHE A 307 14.95 7.13 -0.90
N ILE A 308 16.12 6.61 -0.58
CA ILE A 308 16.95 7.07 0.53
C ILE A 308 18.09 7.92 -0.05
N THR A 309 18.36 9.06 0.57
CA THR A 309 19.41 10.00 0.13
C THR A 309 20.15 10.59 1.33
N ASP A 310 21.45 10.84 1.16
CA ASP A 310 22.29 11.56 2.12
C ASP A 310 22.40 13.07 1.82
N ASN A 311 21.55 13.57 0.91
CA ASN A 311 21.50 14.96 0.46
C ASN A 311 22.71 15.41 -0.38
N SER A 312 23.52 14.47 -0.89
CA SER A 312 24.66 14.76 -1.78
C SER A 312 24.33 14.66 -3.29
N VAL A 313 23.04 14.78 -3.65
CA VAL A 313 22.54 14.42 -4.99
C VAL A 313 23.27 15.17 -6.11
N SER A 314 24.09 14.42 -6.86
CA SER A 314 24.84 14.86 -8.04
C SER A 314 24.37 14.19 -9.34
N ALA A 315 23.35 13.32 -9.26
CA ALA A 315 22.82 12.51 -10.37
C ALA A 315 21.40 12.94 -10.80
N ALA A 316 20.94 12.51 -11.97
CA ALA A 316 19.67 12.94 -12.55
C ALA A 316 18.43 12.38 -11.82
N GLY A 317 18.58 11.34 -11.01
CA GLY A 317 17.52 10.72 -10.22
C GLY A 317 16.82 9.57 -10.94
N PHE A 318 15.56 9.30 -10.63
CA PHE A 318 14.82 8.19 -11.23
C PHE A 318 13.40 8.59 -11.65
N ARG A 319 12.86 7.85 -12.62
CA ARG A 319 11.45 7.84 -12.99
C ARG A 319 10.97 6.41 -13.13
N ALA A 320 9.87 6.09 -12.47
CA ALA A 320 9.20 4.81 -12.57
C ALA A 320 7.70 5.00 -12.80
N SER A 321 7.11 4.04 -13.49
CA SER A 321 5.66 3.91 -13.65
C SER A 321 5.19 2.59 -13.06
N TYR A 322 3.96 2.57 -12.61
CA TYR A 322 3.32 1.35 -12.13
C TYR A 322 1.97 1.14 -12.81
N THR A 323 1.58 -0.13 -12.95
CA THR A 323 0.29 -0.59 -13.50
C THR A 323 -0.18 -1.82 -12.73
N THR A 324 -1.37 -2.35 -13.05
CA THR A 324 -1.88 -3.59 -12.46
C THR A 324 -1.65 -4.82 -13.34
N VAL A 325 -1.36 -5.96 -12.71
CA VAL A 325 -1.33 -7.28 -13.35
C VAL A 325 -2.12 -8.29 -12.52
N LYS A 326 -2.87 -9.17 -13.19
CA LYS A 326 -3.75 -10.15 -12.50
C LYS A 326 -2.97 -11.26 -11.79
N CYS A 327 -1.76 -11.55 -12.26
CA CYS A 327 -1.00 -12.72 -11.86
C CYS A 327 0.51 -12.54 -12.10
N GLY A 328 1.29 -13.45 -11.54
CA GLY A 328 2.74 -13.38 -11.53
C GLY A 328 3.31 -12.95 -10.18
N GLY A 329 4.56 -12.48 -10.19
CA GLY A 329 5.28 -12.09 -9.00
C GLY A 329 6.78 -11.93 -9.23
N THR A 330 7.48 -11.45 -8.22
CA THR A 330 8.94 -11.35 -8.20
C THR A 330 9.54 -12.47 -7.37
N PHE A 331 10.54 -13.16 -7.91
CA PHE A 331 11.15 -14.34 -7.34
C PHE A 331 12.65 -14.12 -7.14
N ILE A 332 13.07 -14.10 -5.89
CA ILE A 332 14.46 -13.82 -5.46
C ILE A 332 15.11 -14.99 -4.71
N THR A 333 14.38 -16.10 -4.52
CA THR A 333 14.90 -17.30 -3.88
C THR A 333 15.76 -18.11 -4.86
N PRO A 334 16.76 -18.89 -4.40
CA PRO A 334 17.68 -19.62 -5.29
C PRO A 334 17.05 -20.59 -6.28
N SER A 335 15.85 -21.08 -5.97
CA SER A 335 15.06 -21.92 -6.84
C SER A 335 13.58 -21.80 -6.49
N GLY A 336 12.74 -22.23 -7.42
CA GLY A 336 11.29 -22.25 -7.28
C GLY A 336 10.61 -22.67 -8.57
N ASN A 337 9.28 -22.64 -8.54
CA ASN A 337 8.45 -22.95 -9.70
C ASN A 337 7.61 -21.74 -10.08
N VAL A 338 7.39 -21.59 -11.39
CA VAL A 338 6.45 -20.64 -11.98
C VAL A 338 5.48 -21.43 -12.85
N SER A 339 4.21 -21.08 -12.78
CA SER A 339 3.16 -21.78 -13.53
C SER A 339 2.02 -20.85 -13.86
N THR A 340 1.29 -21.17 -14.93
CA THR A 340 0.03 -20.50 -15.25
C THR A 340 -0.94 -20.56 -14.06
N PRO A 341 -1.82 -19.55 -13.88
CA PRO A 341 -2.82 -19.57 -12.82
C PRO A 341 -3.68 -20.83 -12.90
N GLY A 342 -3.84 -21.54 -11.78
CA GLY A 342 -4.69 -22.73 -11.69
C GLY A 342 -4.04 -24.04 -12.14
N PHE A 343 -2.77 -24.03 -12.57
CA PHE A 343 -2.04 -25.23 -13.01
C PHE A 343 -2.13 -26.38 -11.98
N GLY A 344 -2.33 -27.62 -12.47
CA GLY A 344 -2.39 -28.83 -11.65
C GLY A 344 -3.74 -29.11 -10.96
N ASN A 345 -4.66 -28.14 -10.92
CA ASN A 345 -5.98 -28.32 -10.28
C ASN A 345 -7.05 -28.89 -11.24
N SER A 346 -6.64 -29.65 -12.26
CA SER A 346 -7.50 -30.15 -13.36
C SER A 346 -8.29 -29.06 -14.09
N LYS A 347 -7.82 -27.81 -14.04
CA LYS A 347 -8.43 -26.64 -14.69
C LYS A 347 -7.50 -26.10 -15.77
N LEU A 348 -8.10 -25.67 -16.88
CA LEU A 348 -7.43 -24.91 -17.92
C LEU A 348 -7.06 -23.51 -17.38
N TYR A 349 -6.05 -22.87 -17.97
CA TYR A 349 -5.80 -21.45 -17.66
C TYR A 349 -7.03 -20.60 -18.03
N GLN A 350 -7.12 -19.38 -17.50
CA GLN A 350 -8.25 -18.49 -17.74
C GLN A 350 -8.04 -17.66 -19.02
N PRO A 351 -9.11 -17.27 -19.75
CA PRO A 351 -9.00 -16.31 -20.84
C PRO A 351 -8.60 -14.92 -20.32
N PHE A 352 -8.04 -14.10 -21.21
CA PHE A 352 -7.59 -12.73 -20.91
C PHE A 352 -6.62 -12.67 -19.73
N SER A 353 -5.77 -13.70 -19.60
CA SER A 353 -4.69 -13.74 -18.62
C SER A 353 -3.52 -12.89 -19.12
N ASN A 354 -2.94 -12.11 -18.22
CA ASN A 354 -1.72 -11.36 -18.48
C ASN A 354 -0.87 -11.42 -17.21
N CYS A 355 0.03 -12.40 -17.16
CA CYS A 355 0.90 -12.65 -16.02
C CYS A 355 2.33 -12.23 -16.34
N THR A 356 3.02 -11.66 -15.35
CA THR A 356 4.45 -11.35 -15.45
C THR A 356 5.19 -11.92 -14.25
N TRP A 357 6.18 -12.78 -14.50
CA TRP A 357 7.11 -13.27 -13.48
C TRP A 357 8.49 -12.67 -13.71
N SER A 358 9.03 -12.03 -12.66
CA SER A 358 10.40 -11.51 -12.66
C SER A 358 11.26 -12.38 -11.76
N ILE A 359 12.23 -13.09 -12.33
CA ILE A 359 13.16 -13.93 -11.57
C ILE A 359 14.49 -13.20 -11.50
N ILE A 360 14.93 -12.84 -10.29
CA ILE A 360 16.10 -11.98 -10.06
C ILE A 360 17.08 -12.73 -9.16
N ALA A 361 18.21 -13.11 -9.73
CA ALA A 361 19.33 -13.72 -9.04
C ALA A 361 20.31 -12.67 -8.46
N PRO A 362 21.12 -13.01 -7.45
CA PRO A 362 22.22 -12.16 -7.01
C PRO A 362 23.22 -11.92 -8.15
N ALA A 363 23.90 -10.77 -8.12
CA ALA A 363 24.96 -10.46 -9.08
C ALA A 363 26.02 -11.58 -9.14
N GLY A 364 26.47 -11.91 -10.34
CA GLY A 364 27.39 -13.04 -10.60
C GLY A 364 26.70 -14.39 -10.82
N ASN A 365 25.38 -14.47 -10.70
CA ASN A 365 24.60 -15.65 -11.10
C ASN A 365 23.81 -15.39 -12.38
N GLN A 366 23.37 -16.48 -13.00
CA GLN A 366 22.39 -16.54 -14.08
C GLN A 366 21.14 -17.29 -13.61
N VAL A 367 20.01 -17.04 -14.27
CA VAL A 367 18.76 -17.76 -14.05
C VAL A 367 18.63 -18.84 -15.12
N ARG A 368 18.54 -20.09 -14.70
CA ARG A 368 18.22 -21.23 -15.57
C ARG A 368 16.76 -21.64 -15.37
N LEU A 369 16.02 -21.78 -16.46
CA LEU A 369 14.62 -22.16 -16.50
C LEU A 369 14.45 -23.49 -17.25
N GLU A 370 13.71 -24.42 -16.65
CA GLU A 370 13.42 -25.74 -17.21
C GLU A 370 11.92 -26.00 -17.19
N PHE A 371 11.32 -26.24 -18.36
CA PHE A 371 9.90 -26.57 -18.47
C PHE A 371 9.64 -28.01 -18.03
N LEU A 372 8.72 -28.17 -17.08
CA LEU A 372 8.23 -29.46 -16.60
C LEU A 372 7.02 -29.92 -17.42
N ASP A 373 6.14 -28.98 -17.75
CA ASP A 373 4.95 -29.17 -18.58
C ASP A 373 4.73 -27.90 -19.42
N PHE A 374 4.21 -28.05 -20.65
CA PHE A 374 3.94 -26.94 -21.55
C PHE A 374 2.85 -27.31 -22.57
N SER A 375 1.71 -26.64 -22.47
CA SER A 375 0.57 -26.82 -23.36
C SER A 375 -0.26 -25.53 -23.42
N LEU A 376 -0.10 -24.76 -24.49
CA LEU A 376 -0.88 -23.55 -24.80
C LEU A 376 -1.64 -23.74 -26.12
N GLU A 377 -2.53 -22.81 -26.48
CA GLU A 377 -3.13 -22.81 -27.82
C GLU A 377 -2.02 -22.77 -28.89
N ASP A 378 -2.17 -23.56 -29.95
CA ASP A 378 -1.17 -23.62 -31.02
C ASP A 378 -1.53 -22.61 -32.14
N SER A 379 -0.55 -21.82 -32.55
CA SER A 379 -0.68 -20.92 -33.70
C SER A 379 0.67 -20.73 -34.37
N TYR A 380 0.66 -20.46 -35.68
CA TYR A 380 1.89 -20.40 -36.48
C TYR A 380 2.92 -19.37 -35.95
N THR A 381 2.44 -18.24 -35.42
CA THR A 381 3.27 -17.15 -34.89
C THR A 381 3.16 -16.99 -33.37
N CYS A 382 2.46 -17.89 -32.66
CA CYS A 382 2.15 -17.74 -31.24
C CYS A 382 1.49 -16.39 -30.91
N SER A 383 0.54 -15.97 -31.74
CA SER A 383 -0.11 -14.65 -31.63
C SER A 383 -1.39 -14.64 -30.79
N TYR A 384 -1.93 -15.82 -30.46
CA TYR A 384 -3.09 -15.97 -29.59
C TYR A 384 -2.59 -16.16 -28.15
N ASP A 385 -2.39 -17.41 -27.72
CA ASP A 385 -1.83 -17.70 -26.41
C ASP A 385 -0.33 -17.99 -26.50
N TYR A 386 0.43 -17.36 -25.62
CA TYR A 386 1.89 -17.52 -25.64
C TYR A 386 2.54 -17.30 -24.29
N MET A 387 3.70 -17.93 -24.15
CA MET A 387 4.69 -17.60 -23.15
C MET A 387 5.89 -16.95 -23.84
N GLU A 388 6.26 -15.77 -23.37
CA GLU A 388 7.42 -15.02 -23.82
C GLU A 388 8.49 -15.06 -22.73
N ALA A 389 9.72 -15.40 -23.12
CA ALA A 389 10.90 -15.32 -22.27
C ALA A 389 11.78 -14.16 -22.72
N ILE A 390 12.15 -13.30 -21.78
CA ILE A 390 12.93 -12.09 -22.03
C ILE A 390 14.21 -12.15 -21.19
N ASP A 391 15.36 -12.13 -21.85
CA ASP A 391 16.68 -12.17 -21.20
C ASP A 391 17.09 -10.77 -20.74
N GLY A 392 16.78 -10.50 -19.48
CA GLY A 392 17.09 -9.24 -18.85
C GLY A 392 15.96 -8.72 -17.97
N MET A 393 15.96 -7.41 -17.79
CA MET A 393 15.27 -6.71 -16.71
C MET A 393 14.19 -5.75 -17.20
N MET A 394 14.05 -5.54 -18.52
CA MET A 394 13.16 -4.54 -19.12
C MET A 394 12.11 -5.14 -20.05
N ALA A 395 11.06 -4.35 -20.32
CA ALA A 395 10.14 -4.62 -21.43
C ALA A 395 10.82 -4.58 -22.82
N THR A 396 11.98 -3.91 -22.94
CA THR A 396 12.77 -3.79 -24.18
C THR A 396 13.99 -4.72 -24.21
N SER A 397 14.17 -5.56 -23.18
CA SER A 397 15.24 -6.55 -23.15
C SER A 397 15.04 -7.58 -24.28
N THR A 398 16.13 -8.23 -24.69
CA THR A 398 16.10 -9.16 -25.83
C THR A 398 15.14 -10.29 -25.57
N GLN A 399 14.16 -10.44 -26.47
CA GLN A 399 13.26 -11.58 -26.46
C GLN A 399 14.06 -12.84 -26.82
N VAL A 400 14.12 -13.79 -25.88
CA VAL A 400 14.74 -15.11 -26.10
C VAL A 400 13.87 -15.92 -27.05
N GLY A 401 12.55 -15.87 -26.84
CA GLY A 401 11.59 -16.54 -27.69
C GLY A 401 10.15 -16.32 -27.24
N ILE A 402 9.24 -16.62 -28.16
CA ILE A 402 7.81 -16.76 -27.94
C ILE A 402 7.44 -18.23 -28.20
N TYR A 403 6.65 -18.80 -27.29
CA TYR A 403 6.35 -20.24 -27.30
C TYR A 403 4.85 -20.46 -27.10
N CYS A 404 4.30 -21.42 -27.85
CA CYS A 404 2.90 -21.81 -27.81
C CYS A 404 2.75 -23.28 -28.26
N GLY A 405 1.52 -23.80 -28.28
CA GLY A 405 1.24 -25.20 -28.59
C GLY A 405 1.77 -26.18 -27.52
N THR A 406 2.06 -27.41 -27.94
CA THR A 406 2.46 -28.53 -27.06
C THR A 406 3.90 -29.01 -27.29
N ARG A 407 4.68 -28.26 -28.08
CA ARG A 407 6.07 -28.62 -28.38
C ARG A 407 6.94 -28.41 -27.14
N LYS A 408 7.87 -29.33 -26.91
CA LYS A 408 8.84 -29.22 -25.82
C LYS A 408 9.69 -27.96 -25.98
N VAL A 409 9.60 -27.07 -24.99
CA VAL A 409 10.43 -25.86 -24.90
C VAL A 409 11.81 -26.23 -24.33
N PRO A 410 12.92 -25.87 -25.00
CA PRO A 410 14.26 -26.15 -24.49
C PRO A 410 14.56 -25.33 -23.21
N PRO A 411 15.49 -25.76 -22.35
CA PRO A 411 15.93 -24.97 -21.22
C PRO A 411 16.46 -23.60 -21.65
N ILE A 412 16.16 -22.57 -20.85
CA ILE A 412 16.59 -21.18 -21.09
C ILE A 412 17.54 -20.78 -19.97
N THR A 413 18.68 -20.19 -20.32
CA THR A 413 19.60 -19.59 -19.34
C THR A 413 19.78 -18.12 -19.68
N SER A 414 19.53 -17.23 -18.73
CA SER A 414 19.74 -15.79 -18.92
C SER A 414 21.22 -15.46 -19.05
N THR A 415 21.55 -14.38 -19.77
CA THR A 415 22.92 -13.91 -19.93
C THR A 415 23.45 -13.29 -18.64
N LYS A 416 22.59 -12.57 -17.90
CA LYS A 416 22.91 -11.95 -16.60
C LYS A 416 22.02 -12.55 -15.50
N ASN A 417 21.85 -11.82 -14.40
CA ASN A 417 21.18 -12.27 -13.20
C ASN A 417 19.65 -12.09 -13.21
N ALA A 418 19.00 -11.96 -14.38
CA ALA A 418 17.55 -11.82 -14.43
C ALA A 418 16.93 -12.43 -15.67
N LEU A 419 15.72 -12.95 -15.50
CA LEU A 419 14.86 -13.49 -16.55
C LEU A 419 13.42 -13.05 -16.28
N VAL A 420 12.76 -12.46 -17.27
CA VAL A 420 11.34 -12.10 -17.21
C VAL A 420 10.54 -13.06 -18.07
N LEU A 421 9.44 -13.56 -17.51
CA LEU A 421 8.47 -14.41 -18.22
C LEU A 421 7.15 -13.69 -18.30
N ARG A 422 6.53 -13.70 -19.48
CA ARG A 422 5.17 -13.19 -19.69
C ARG A 422 4.29 -14.28 -20.23
N PHE A 423 3.10 -14.40 -19.69
CA PHE A 423 2.05 -15.27 -20.22
C PHE A 423 0.85 -14.42 -20.60
N PHE A 424 0.41 -14.58 -21.84
CA PHE A 424 -0.78 -13.95 -22.38
C PHE A 424 -1.74 -15.03 -22.87
N SER A 425 -3.03 -14.85 -22.59
CA SER A 425 -4.10 -15.61 -23.23
C SER A 425 -5.20 -14.71 -23.79
N ASP A 426 -5.79 -15.13 -24.91
CA ASP A 426 -6.86 -14.43 -25.59
C ASP A 426 -8.25 -14.81 -25.02
N ALA A 427 -9.31 -14.72 -25.82
CA ALA A 427 -10.68 -14.96 -25.39
C ALA A 427 -11.10 -16.44 -25.30
N SER A 428 -10.32 -17.39 -25.84
CA SER A 428 -10.76 -18.79 -26.00
C SER A 428 -9.62 -19.79 -26.14
N SER A 429 -9.95 -21.07 -26.43
CA SER A 429 -8.99 -22.14 -26.75
C SER A 429 -8.02 -22.50 -25.62
N GLU A 430 -8.47 -22.40 -24.37
CA GLU A 430 -7.60 -22.60 -23.23
C GLU A 430 -7.12 -24.06 -23.12
N SER A 431 -5.89 -24.22 -22.61
CA SER A 431 -5.23 -25.51 -22.42
C SER A 431 -4.75 -25.66 -20.97
N THR A 432 -4.00 -26.72 -20.66
CA THR A 432 -3.52 -27.01 -19.31
C THR A 432 -2.48 -26.01 -18.79
N GLY A 433 -1.85 -25.24 -19.68
CA GLY A 433 -0.89 -24.20 -19.33
C GLY A 433 0.54 -24.73 -19.26
N PHE A 434 1.36 -24.11 -18.42
CA PHE A 434 2.73 -24.55 -18.22
C PHE A 434 3.14 -24.52 -16.75
N GLN A 435 4.14 -25.34 -16.44
CA GLN A 435 4.92 -25.24 -15.22
C GLN A 435 6.39 -25.32 -15.57
N ALA A 436 7.17 -24.37 -15.07
CA ALA A 436 8.61 -24.34 -15.21
C ALA A 436 9.28 -24.20 -13.84
N ARG A 437 10.43 -24.85 -13.69
CA ARG A 437 11.31 -24.72 -12.54
C ARG A 437 12.45 -23.79 -12.89
N TYR A 438 12.74 -22.84 -12.01
CA TYR A 438 13.94 -22.01 -12.14
C TYR A 438 14.97 -22.35 -11.06
N SER A 439 16.24 -22.11 -11.37
CA SER A 439 17.36 -22.18 -10.45
C SER A 439 18.41 -21.13 -10.76
N PHE A 440 19.11 -20.65 -9.74
CA PHE A 440 20.27 -19.78 -9.91
C PHE A 440 21.50 -20.65 -10.13
N VAL A 441 22.29 -20.30 -11.15
CA VAL A 441 23.55 -20.97 -11.50
C VAL A 441 24.66 -19.94 -11.55
N SER A 442 25.89 -20.30 -11.18
CA SER A 442 27.03 -19.39 -11.31
C SER A 442 27.21 -18.98 -12.77
N ALA A 443 27.43 -17.69 -13.01
CA ALA A 443 27.81 -17.22 -14.34
C ALA A 443 29.15 -17.87 -14.75
N ILE A 444 29.22 -18.33 -15.99
CA ILE A 444 30.44 -18.94 -16.59
C ILE A 444 31.44 -17.85 -16.94
#